data_AF-V5GT18-F1
#
_entry.id   AF-V5GT18-F1
#
_cell.length_a   1.000
_cell.length_b   1.000
_cell.length_c   1.000
_cell.angle_alpha   90.00
_cell.angle_beta   90.00
_cell.angle_gamma   90.00
#
_symmetry.space_group_name_H-M   'P 1'
#
loop_
_entity.id
_entity.type
_entity.pdbx_description
1 polymer ?
#
loop_
_entity_poly.entity_id
_entity_poly.type
_entity_poly.pdbx_seq_one_letter_code
_entity_poly.pdbx_strand_id
1 'polypeptide(L)'
;KRLPYGLSCAPAKYQKIIEKVLQGIEGVICFLDDILITGTNSSQHLARVEQVLNKLQQFGLTIAKEKCEFFKDSVVYLGHKIDKNGLHTCKDKVEAIKLIPYPTNITQLQSFLGLVNYYNKFVPNSSTLLEPLYRLLKKGVTWNWDNNCKRSFNQIKEILASDIVLAHFDPDLPIKLTVDASSYGVGCVLSHMYPNGDERPIAYASSTLSKAQKGYSQIEKEGLAIIFGIKRFHQYLYSKK
;
A
#
# COMPACT_ATOMS: atom_id res chain seq x y z
N LYS A 1 20.34 12.18 29.09
CA LYS A 1 21.00 11.49 27.95
C LYS A 1 19.92 11.11 26.92
N ARG A 2 20.15 11.29 25.62
CA ARG A 2 19.19 10.98 24.54
C ARG A 2 19.67 9.77 23.73
N LEU A 3 18.76 9.07 23.06
CA LEU A 3 19.10 7.98 22.14
C LEU A 3 19.75 8.56 20.89
N PRO A 4 20.96 8.13 20.48
CA PRO A 4 21.61 8.65 19.29
C PRO A 4 20.97 8.07 18.01
N TYR A 5 21.08 8.84 16.92
CA TYR A 5 20.71 8.37 15.58
C TYR A 5 21.63 7.22 15.11
N GLY A 6 21.12 6.39 14.20
CA GLY A 6 21.89 5.31 13.57
C GLY A 6 21.85 3.97 14.29
N LEU A 7 21.26 3.89 15.48
CA LEU A 7 21.03 2.60 16.17
C LEU A 7 19.87 1.84 15.52
N SER A 8 20.13 0.62 15.08
CA SER A 8 19.14 -0.25 14.41
C SER A 8 17.89 -0.53 15.27
N CYS A 9 18.03 -0.57 16.59
CA CYS A 9 16.90 -0.80 17.51
C CYS A 9 16.13 0.47 17.90
N ALA A 10 16.63 1.66 17.54
CA ALA A 10 16.02 2.92 17.97
C ALA A 10 14.59 3.13 17.45
N PRO A 11 14.28 2.90 16.16
CA PRO A 11 12.93 3.12 15.63
C PRO A 11 11.88 2.25 16.32
N ALA A 12 12.19 0.97 16.55
CA ALA A 12 11.28 0.03 17.22
C ALA A 12 11.01 0.41 18.68
N LYS A 13 12.05 0.89 19.40
CA LYS A 13 11.89 1.39 20.77
C LYS A 13 11.05 2.67 20.80
N TYR A 14 11.28 3.58 19.86
CA TYR A 14 10.50 4.81 19.75
C TYR A 14 9.03 4.52 19.43
N GLN A 15 8.76 3.66 18.44
CA GLN A 15 7.40 3.20 18.08
C GLN A 15 6.64 2.69 19.32
N LYS A 16 7.28 1.80 20.09
CA LYS A 16 6.66 1.23 21.30
C LYS A 16 6.35 2.29 22.36
N ILE A 17 7.14 3.35 22.45
CA ILE A 17 6.90 4.44 23.41
C ILE A 17 5.76 5.32 22.92
N ILE A 18 5.79 5.76 21.66
CA ILE A 18 4.77 6.67 21.13
C ILE A 18 3.39 6.00 21.09
N GLU A 19 3.32 4.71 20.74
CA GLU A 19 2.08 3.92 20.79
C GLU A 19 1.49 3.86 22.21
N LYS A 20 2.34 3.71 23.23
CA LYS A 20 1.90 3.72 24.64
C LYS A 20 1.42 5.09 25.09
N VAL A 21 2.07 6.17 24.63
CA VAL A 21 1.69 7.54 24.99
C VAL A 21 0.33 7.91 24.41
N LEU A 22 0.08 7.51 23.16
CA LEU A 22 -1.15 7.81 22.43
C LEU A 22 -2.25 6.74 22.60
N GLN A 23 -1.97 5.70 23.39
CA GLN A 23 -2.92 4.63 23.64
C GLN A 23 -4.23 5.16 24.24
N GLY A 24 -5.36 4.66 23.71
CA GLY A 24 -6.70 4.99 24.21
C GLY A 24 -7.35 6.19 23.52
N ILE A 25 -6.67 6.85 22.57
CA ILE A 25 -7.26 7.91 21.75
C ILE A 25 -7.70 7.30 20.41
N GLU A 26 -9.00 7.11 20.23
CA GLU A 26 -9.55 6.63 18.96
C GLU A 26 -9.29 7.62 17.83
N GLY A 27 -9.10 7.11 16.60
CA GLY A 27 -8.84 7.93 15.42
C GLY A 27 -7.42 8.54 15.37
N VAL A 28 -6.52 8.11 16.26
CA VAL A 28 -5.10 8.48 16.22
C VAL A 28 -4.26 7.28 15.82
N ILE A 29 -3.43 7.47 14.81
CA ILE A 29 -2.49 6.46 14.31
C ILE A 29 -1.09 7.09 14.35
N CYS A 30 -0.09 6.32 14.77
CA CYS A 30 1.30 6.76 14.76
C CYS A 30 2.19 5.73 14.07
N PHE A 31 3.12 6.23 13.27
CA PHE A 31 4.16 5.42 12.65
C PHE A 31 5.46 6.19 12.72
N LEU A 32 6.37 5.68 13.53
CA LEU A 32 7.59 6.35 13.94
C LEU A 32 7.25 7.78 14.42
N ASP A 33 7.81 8.78 13.77
CA ASP A 33 7.69 10.18 14.15
C ASP A 33 6.40 10.84 13.60
N ASP A 34 5.67 10.16 12.71
CA ASP A 34 4.49 10.72 12.04
C ASP A 34 3.20 10.30 12.76
N ILE A 35 2.44 11.28 13.25
CA ILE A 35 1.15 11.10 13.93
C ILE A 35 0.03 11.60 13.01
N LEU A 36 -0.92 10.72 12.69
CA LEU A 36 -2.14 11.02 11.97
C LEU A 36 -3.33 11.08 12.93
N ILE A 37 -4.07 12.19 12.90
CA ILE A 37 -5.24 12.44 13.76
C ILE A 37 -6.46 12.65 12.86
N THR A 38 -7.49 11.81 13.02
CA THR A 38 -8.74 11.87 12.26
C THR A 38 -9.93 12.16 13.16
N GLY A 39 -11.04 12.61 12.58
CA GLY A 39 -12.29 12.90 13.29
C GLY A 39 -13.45 12.92 12.30
N THR A 40 -14.65 12.51 12.74
CA THR A 40 -15.85 12.54 11.89
C THR A 40 -16.41 13.96 11.71
N ASN A 41 -16.09 14.86 12.64
CA ASN A 41 -16.44 16.28 12.58
C ASN A 41 -15.33 17.14 13.22
N SER A 42 -15.38 18.45 12.96
CA SER A 42 -14.37 19.40 13.43
C SER A 42 -14.22 19.47 14.94
N SER A 43 -15.33 19.34 15.69
CA SER A 43 -15.30 19.36 17.16
C SER A 43 -14.59 18.14 17.74
N GLN A 44 -14.90 16.94 17.23
CA GLN A 44 -14.23 15.71 17.61
C GLN A 44 -12.75 15.73 17.21
N HIS A 45 -12.44 16.22 16.01
CA HIS A 45 -11.06 16.35 15.54
C HIS A 45 -10.25 17.29 16.43
N LEU A 46 -10.78 18.48 16.75
CA LEU A 46 -10.14 19.44 17.65
C LEU A 46 -9.89 18.83 19.04
N ALA A 47 -10.90 18.18 19.63
CA ALA A 47 -10.76 17.53 20.93
C ALA A 47 -9.64 16.46 20.92
N ARG A 48 -9.52 15.68 19.85
CA ARG A 48 -8.43 14.69 19.68
C ARG A 48 -7.07 15.36 19.54
N VAL A 49 -6.97 16.45 18.76
CA VAL A 49 -5.74 17.23 18.64
C VAL A 49 -5.29 17.75 20.01
N GLU A 50 -6.19 18.33 20.80
CA GLU A 50 -5.89 18.79 22.15
C GLU A 50 -5.42 17.65 23.06
N GLN A 51 -6.09 16.49 23.04
CA GLN A 51 -5.67 15.32 23.81
C GLN A 51 -4.27 14.84 23.43
N VAL A 52 -3.97 14.76 22.13
CA VAL A 52 -2.66 14.35 21.64
C VAL A 52 -1.59 15.34 22.08
N LEU A 53 -1.80 16.65 21.88
CA LEU A 53 -0.83 17.67 22.27
C LEU A 53 -0.56 17.65 23.79
N ASN A 54 -1.61 17.49 24.60
CA ASN A 54 -1.48 17.38 26.06
C ASN A 54 -0.68 16.14 26.46
N LYS A 55 -0.93 14.98 25.83
CA LYS A 55 -0.15 13.75 26.08
C LYS A 55 1.31 13.92 25.68
N LEU A 56 1.59 14.49 24.50
CA LEU A 56 2.96 14.73 24.07
C LEU A 56 3.69 15.65 25.06
N GLN A 57 3.03 16.72 25.52
CA GLN A 57 3.60 17.64 26.52
C GLN A 57 3.87 16.93 27.85
N GLN A 58 2.93 16.12 28.36
CA GLN A 58 3.08 15.37 29.61
C GLN A 58 4.28 14.42 29.60
N PHE A 59 4.56 13.81 28.44
CA PHE A 59 5.68 12.88 28.26
C PHE A 59 6.97 13.58 27.76
N GLY A 60 6.98 14.91 27.66
CA GLY A 60 8.14 15.70 27.24
C GLY A 60 8.54 15.51 25.77
N LEU A 61 7.59 15.12 24.92
CA LEU A 61 7.76 14.99 23.48
C LEU A 61 7.47 16.32 22.79
N THR A 62 8.30 16.67 21.81
CA THR A 62 8.21 17.93 21.07
C THR A 62 7.87 17.67 19.61
N ILE A 63 7.04 18.53 19.03
CA ILE A 63 6.67 18.48 17.61
C ILE A 63 7.26 19.68 16.86
N ALA A 64 7.65 19.45 15.61
CA ALA A 64 8.13 20.49 14.70
C ALA A 64 6.93 21.20 14.06
N LYS A 65 6.51 22.35 14.63
CA LYS A 65 5.29 23.08 14.22
C LYS A 65 5.24 23.38 12.73
N GLU A 66 6.38 23.69 12.13
CA GLU A 66 6.54 23.98 10.70
C GLU A 66 6.27 22.78 9.79
N LYS A 67 6.30 21.56 10.32
CA LYS A 67 5.97 20.31 9.60
C LYS A 67 4.57 19.81 9.92
N CYS A 68 3.84 20.46 10.83
CA CYS A 68 2.50 20.05 11.21
C CYS A 68 1.46 20.62 10.26
N GLU A 69 0.56 19.77 9.78
CA GLU A 69 -0.61 20.17 9.01
C GLU A 69 -1.87 19.93 9.85
N PHE A 70 -2.69 20.96 10.04
CA PHE A 70 -3.93 20.89 10.81
C PHE A 70 -5.15 21.19 9.93
N PHE A 71 -6.29 20.56 10.25
CA PHE A 71 -7.60 20.78 9.62
C PHE A 71 -7.56 20.78 8.09
N LYS A 72 -6.89 19.78 7.50
CA LYS A 72 -6.83 19.58 6.05
C LYS A 72 -7.83 18.51 5.61
N ASP A 73 -8.47 18.73 4.47
CA ASP A 73 -9.33 17.73 3.81
C ASP A 73 -8.54 16.55 3.23
N SER A 74 -7.25 16.76 2.96
CA SER A 74 -6.34 15.72 2.51
C SER A 74 -4.94 15.93 3.08
N VAL A 75 -4.27 14.85 3.45
CA VAL A 75 -2.90 14.86 4.01
C VAL A 75 -2.03 13.82 3.32
N VAL A 76 -0.72 14.05 3.31
CA VAL A 76 0.25 13.04 2.88
C VAL A 76 0.76 12.29 4.11
N TYR A 77 0.55 10.99 4.15
CA TYR A 77 0.97 10.13 5.25
C TYR A 77 1.59 8.85 4.70
N LEU A 78 2.79 8.52 5.17
CA LEU A 78 3.55 7.33 4.74
C LEU A 78 3.60 7.15 3.21
N GLY A 79 3.88 8.24 2.48
CA GLY A 79 4.06 8.19 1.02
C GLY A 79 2.77 7.98 0.21
N HIS A 80 1.61 8.18 0.84
CA HIS A 80 0.30 8.18 0.20
C HIS A 80 -0.47 9.46 0.52
N LYS A 81 -1.29 9.93 -0.42
CA LYS A 81 -2.24 11.01 -0.15
C LYS A 81 -3.54 10.37 0.34
N ILE A 82 -4.04 10.85 1.47
CA ILE A 82 -5.25 10.35 2.12
C ILE A 82 -6.29 11.47 2.09
N ASP A 83 -7.51 11.18 1.65
CA ASP A 83 -8.64 12.09 1.71
C ASP A 83 -9.95 11.34 2.08
N LYS A 84 -11.08 12.03 2.02
CA LYS A 84 -12.41 11.45 2.28
C LYS A 84 -12.80 10.29 1.35
N ASN A 85 -12.24 10.25 0.13
CA ASN A 85 -12.59 9.25 -0.89
C ASN A 85 -11.75 7.99 -0.74
N GLY A 86 -10.54 8.11 -0.19
CA GLY A 86 -9.66 6.96 -0.01
C GLY A 86 -8.18 7.30 0.05
N LEU A 87 -7.40 6.29 -0.36
CA LEU A 87 -5.96 6.33 -0.50
C LEU A 87 -5.60 6.54 -1.97
N HIS A 88 -4.74 7.53 -2.20
CA HIS A 88 -4.26 7.94 -3.52
C HIS A 88 -2.75 7.78 -3.61
N THR A 89 -2.26 7.65 -4.84
CA THR A 89 -0.83 7.85 -5.12
C THR A 89 -0.47 9.33 -4.97
N CYS A 90 0.75 9.64 -4.51
CA CYS A 90 1.19 11.03 -4.38
C CYS A 90 1.56 11.60 -5.76
N LYS A 91 1.00 12.77 -6.12
CA LYS A 91 1.23 13.43 -7.43
C LYS A 91 2.71 13.67 -7.73
N ASP A 92 3.49 14.14 -6.76
CA ASP A 92 4.93 14.39 -6.95
C ASP A 92 5.70 13.11 -7.29
N LYS A 93 5.26 11.98 -6.76
CA LYS A 93 5.83 10.67 -7.10
C LYS A 93 5.32 10.15 -8.43
N VAL A 94 4.08 10.48 -8.82
CA VAL A 94 3.52 10.14 -10.13
C VAL A 94 4.32 10.79 -11.26
N GLU A 95 4.65 12.07 -11.16
CA GLU A 95 5.46 12.77 -12.16
C GLU A 95 6.86 12.17 -12.26
N ALA A 96 7.49 11.91 -11.11
CA ALA A 96 8.77 11.22 -11.06
C ALA A 96 8.70 9.83 -11.73
N ILE A 97 7.62 9.06 -11.49
CA ILE A 97 7.39 7.75 -12.12
C ILE A 97 7.29 7.87 -13.63
N LYS A 98 6.54 8.86 -14.15
CA LYS A 98 6.43 9.11 -15.60
C LYS A 98 7.79 9.40 -16.25
N LEU A 99 8.70 10.05 -15.53
CA LEU A 99 10.03 10.41 -16.02
C LEU A 99 11.08 9.29 -15.87
N ILE A 100 10.79 8.18 -15.19
CA ILE A 100 11.74 7.08 -15.04
C ILE A 100 12.10 6.53 -16.43
N PRO A 101 13.39 6.53 -16.82
CA PRO A 101 13.84 5.97 -18.08
C PRO A 101 13.76 4.43 -18.05
N TYR A 102 13.81 3.79 -19.22
CA TYR A 102 13.95 2.34 -19.26
C TYR A 102 15.24 1.92 -18.55
N PRO A 103 15.20 0.91 -17.66
CA PRO A 103 16.41 0.41 -17.03
C PRO A 103 17.32 -0.20 -18.09
N THR A 104 18.61 0.01 -17.95
CA THR A 104 19.64 -0.55 -18.83
C THR A 104 20.40 -1.71 -18.20
N ASN A 105 20.16 -1.98 -16.91
CA ASN A 105 20.80 -3.06 -16.16
C ASN A 105 19.89 -3.60 -15.04
N ILE A 106 20.33 -4.73 -14.49
CA ILE A 106 19.63 -5.46 -13.41
C ILE A 106 19.42 -4.59 -12.17
N THR A 107 20.41 -3.79 -11.77
CA THR A 107 20.32 -2.95 -10.57
C THR A 107 19.24 -1.87 -10.71
N GLN A 108 19.17 -1.21 -11.86
CA GLN A 108 18.11 -0.23 -12.16
C GLN A 108 16.74 -0.89 -12.20
N LEU A 109 16.64 -2.09 -12.80
CA LEU A 109 15.39 -2.84 -12.83
C LEU A 109 14.93 -3.25 -11.42
N GLN A 110 15.84 -3.70 -10.56
CA GLN A 110 15.53 -4.03 -9.16
C GLN A 110 15.05 -2.81 -8.38
N SER A 111 15.67 -1.65 -8.59
CA SER A 111 15.22 -0.38 -7.99
C SER A 111 13.80 -0.03 -8.42
N PHE A 112 13.50 -0.11 -9.72
CA PHE A 112 12.15 0.11 -10.25
C PHE A 112 11.14 -0.90 -9.67
N LEU A 113 11.47 -2.19 -9.64
CA LEU A 113 10.59 -3.22 -9.09
C LEU A 113 10.37 -3.04 -7.58
N GLY A 114 11.36 -2.53 -6.84
CA GLY A 114 11.20 -2.14 -5.43
C GLY A 114 10.15 -1.04 -5.25
N LEU A 115 10.17 -0.02 -6.12
CA LEU A 115 9.17 1.05 -6.15
C LEU A 115 7.77 0.50 -6.47
N VAL A 116 7.66 -0.36 -7.50
CA VAL A 116 6.38 -0.97 -7.88
C VAL A 116 5.84 -1.84 -6.74
N ASN A 117 6.70 -2.60 -6.07
CA ASN A 117 6.31 -3.43 -4.92
C ASN A 117 5.74 -2.59 -3.76
N TYR A 118 6.27 -1.39 -3.52
CA TYR A 118 5.74 -0.48 -2.52
C TYR A 118 4.32 0.00 -2.86
N TYR A 119 4.04 0.26 -4.14
CA TYR A 119 2.72 0.65 -4.64
C TYR A 119 1.88 -0.53 -5.15
N ASN A 120 2.26 -1.77 -4.85
CA ASN A 120 1.64 -2.96 -5.45
C ASN A 120 0.13 -3.07 -5.18
N LYS A 121 -0.33 -2.51 -4.05
CA LYS A 121 -1.75 -2.45 -3.69
C LYS A 121 -2.63 -1.67 -4.67
N PHE A 122 -2.03 -0.85 -5.54
CA PHE A 122 -2.69 -0.07 -6.59
C PHE A 122 -2.62 -0.76 -7.96
N VAL A 123 -1.88 -1.86 -8.10
CA VAL A 123 -1.60 -2.48 -9.40
C VAL A 123 -2.40 -3.78 -9.55
N PRO A 124 -3.47 -3.80 -10.36
CA PRO A 124 -4.23 -5.02 -10.63
C PRO A 124 -3.34 -6.07 -11.30
N ASN A 125 -3.45 -7.33 -10.89
CA ASN A 125 -2.78 -8.47 -11.53
C ASN A 125 -1.26 -8.28 -11.75
N SER A 126 -0.59 -7.62 -10.80
CA SER A 126 0.80 -7.20 -10.96
C SER A 126 1.78 -8.34 -11.23
N SER A 127 1.55 -9.56 -10.73
CA SER A 127 2.39 -10.73 -11.01
C SER A 127 2.45 -11.06 -12.50
N THR A 128 1.32 -10.93 -13.20
CA THR A 128 1.23 -11.17 -14.65
C THR A 128 1.87 -10.02 -15.41
N LEU A 129 1.55 -8.77 -15.02
CA LEU A 129 2.14 -7.57 -15.63
C LEU A 129 3.66 -7.54 -15.49
N LEU A 130 4.19 -7.90 -14.33
CA LEU A 130 5.63 -7.84 -14.02
C LEU A 130 6.41 -9.07 -14.50
N GLU A 131 5.76 -10.12 -15.00
CA GLU A 131 6.44 -11.36 -15.42
C GLU A 131 7.60 -11.09 -16.40
N PRO A 132 7.43 -10.29 -17.48
CA PRO A 132 8.51 -10.02 -18.43
C PRO A 132 9.72 -9.37 -17.77
N LEU A 133 9.49 -8.54 -16.75
CA LEU A 133 10.52 -7.85 -15.99
C LEU A 133 11.23 -8.79 -15.02
N TYR A 134 10.48 -9.60 -14.25
CA TYR A 134 11.07 -10.59 -13.36
C TYR A 134 11.89 -11.65 -14.10
N ARG A 135 11.55 -11.96 -15.35
CA ARG A 135 12.33 -12.86 -16.20
C ARG A 135 13.78 -12.39 -16.36
N LEU A 136 14.02 -11.08 -16.47
CA LEU A 136 15.36 -10.49 -16.60
C LEU A 136 16.19 -10.58 -15.30
N LEU A 137 15.56 -10.87 -14.16
CA LEU A 137 16.24 -11.07 -12.89
C LEU A 137 16.64 -12.54 -12.63
N LYS A 138 16.23 -13.48 -13.50
CA LYS A 138 16.56 -14.90 -13.32
C LYS A 138 18.03 -15.16 -13.62
N LYS A 139 18.66 -16.02 -12.81
CA LYS A 139 20.05 -16.45 -13.03
C LYS A 139 20.21 -17.11 -14.40
N GLY A 140 21.27 -16.76 -15.12
CA GLY A 140 21.60 -17.33 -16.43
C GLY A 140 20.79 -16.76 -17.60
N VAL A 141 19.92 -15.77 -17.37
CA VAL A 141 19.21 -15.06 -18.45
C VAL A 141 20.05 -13.88 -18.91
N THR A 142 20.34 -13.83 -20.21
CA THR A 142 20.99 -12.67 -20.84
C THR A 142 20.05 -11.47 -20.81
N TRP A 143 20.58 -10.30 -20.46
CA TRP A 143 19.82 -9.07 -20.47
C TRP A 143 19.33 -8.75 -21.89
N ASN A 144 18.01 -8.81 -22.10
CA ASN A 144 17.36 -8.46 -23.36
C ASN A 144 16.06 -7.69 -23.11
N TRP A 145 16.11 -6.37 -23.25
CA TRP A 145 14.96 -5.50 -23.05
C TRP A 145 14.06 -5.47 -24.29
N ASP A 146 13.21 -6.50 -24.41
CA ASP A 146 12.31 -6.71 -25.54
C ASP A 146 11.04 -5.85 -25.50
N ASN A 147 10.19 -5.98 -26.53
CA ASN A 147 8.93 -5.25 -26.62
C ASN A 147 7.93 -5.62 -25.51
N ASN A 148 8.00 -6.84 -24.95
CA ASN A 148 7.15 -7.25 -23.83
C ASN A 148 7.56 -6.54 -22.55
N CYS A 149 8.88 -6.39 -22.32
CA CYS A 149 9.42 -5.61 -21.20
C CYS A 149 9.00 -4.13 -21.31
N LYS A 150 9.10 -3.53 -22.52
CA LYS A 150 8.65 -2.15 -22.75
C LYS A 150 7.16 -1.96 -22.48
N ARG A 151 6.31 -2.85 -23.00
CA ARG A 151 4.85 -2.79 -22.78
C ARG A 151 4.51 -2.91 -21.30
N SER A 152 5.05 -3.92 -20.63
CA SER A 152 4.89 -4.13 -19.18
C SER A 152 5.30 -2.89 -18.39
N PHE A 153 6.50 -2.38 -18.64
CA PHE A 153 7.05 -1.21 -17.95
C PHE A 153 6.16 0.04 -18.13
N ASN A 154 5.70 0.31 -19.35
CA ASN A 154 4.84 1.46 -19.64
C ASN A 154 3.45 1.31 -19.01
N GLN A 155 2.84 0.12 -19.10
CA GLN A 155 1.55 -0.15 -18.46
C GLN A 155 1.61 0.05 -16.95
N ILE A 156 2.68 -0.41 -16.29
CA ILE A 156 2.86 -0.20 -14.84
C ILE A 156 3.01 1.29 -14.53
N LYS A 157 3.79 2.03 -15.33
CA LYS A 157 3.91 3.48 -15.16
C LYS A 157 2.57 4.18 -15.32
N GLU A 158 1.77 3.80 -16.31
CA GLU A 158 0.42 4.34 -16.52
C GLU A 158 -0.50 4.06 -15.35
N ILE A 159 -0.53 2.81 -14.84
CA ILE A 159 -1.34 2.43 -13.68
C ILE A 159 -0.92 3.24 -12.45
N LEU A 160 0.38 3.29 -12.15
CA LEU A 160 0.88 4.04 -11.00
C LEU A 160 0.66 5.55 -11.14
N ALA A 161 0.59 6.05 -12.37
CA ALA A 161 0.34 7.44 -12.70
C ALA A 161 -1.13 7.80 -12.88
N SER A 162 -2.02 6.82 -12.82
CA SER A 162 -3.47 7.02 -12.95
C SER A 162 -4.08 7.53 -11.65
N ASP A 163 -5.31 8.03 -11.75
CA ASP A 163 -6.10 8.49 -10.61
C ASP A 163 -6.81 7.33 -9.90
N ILE A 164 -6.20 6.13 -9.85
CA ILE A 164 -6.76 5.01 -9.07
C ILE A 164 -6.81 5.39 -7.59
N VAL A 165 -8.02 5.33 -7.04
CA VAL A 165 -8.29 5.55 -5.63
C VAL A 165 -8.65 4.21 -4.99
N LEU A 166 -7.98 3.89 -3.89
CA LEU A 166 -8.35 2.75 -3.06
C LEU A 166 -9.27 3.22 -1.94
N ALA A 167 -10.45 2.62 -1.81
CA ALA A 167 -11.41 2.95 -0.78
C ALA A 167 -10.85 2.67 0.63
N HIS A 168 -11.28 3.48 1.60
CA HIS A 168 -11.10 3.16 3.01
C HIS A 168 -11.84 1.88 3.34
N PHE A 169 -11.23 1.03 4.17
CA PHE A 169 -11.91 -0.15 4.67
C PHE A 169 -12.94 0.25 5.73
N ASP A 170 -14.17 -0.16 5.53
CA ASP A 170 -15.30 0.02 6.42
C ASP A 170 -15.82 -1.35 6.89
N PRO A 171 -15.72 -1.66 8.20
CA PRO A 171 -16.26 -2.89 8.77
C PRO A 171 -17.77 -3.08 8.57
N ASP A 172 -18.53 -2.02 8.33
CA ASP A 172 -19.99 -2.08 8.20
C ASP A 172 -20.46 -2.27 6.75
N LEU A 173 -19.60 -2.00 5.75
CA LEU A 173 -19.94 -2.16 4.34
C LEU A 173 -19.68 -3.59 3.82
N PRO A 174 -20.56 -4.18 2.99
CA PRO A 174 -20.30 -5.48 2.38
C PRO A 174 -18.96 -5.49 1.61
N ILE A 175 -18.27 -6.63 1.68
CA ILE A 175 -16.99 -6.84 1.00
C ILE A 175 -17.13 -7.92 -0.07
N LYS A 176 -16.42 -7.73 -1.18
CA LYS A 176 -16.35 -8.67 -2.28
C LYS A 176 -14.88 -8.98 -2.55
N LEU A 177 -14.54 -10.27 -2.55
CA LEU A 177 -13.25 -10.75 -2.98
C LEU A 177 -13.39 -11.33 -4.39
N THR A 178 -12.83 -10.64 -5.37
CA THR A 178 -12.75 -11.13 -6.75
C THR A 178 -11.36 -11.69 -6.98
N VAL A 179 -11.26 -12.88 -7.56
CA VAL A 179 -9.99 -13.55 -7.82
C VAL A 179 -9.90 -13.94 -9.30
N ASP A 180 -8.67 -14.00 -9.80
CA ASP A 180 -8.37 -14.40 -11.17
C ASP A 180 -7.06 -15.20 -11.22
N ALA A 181 -6.92 -16.06 -12.22
CA ALA A 181 -5.76 -16.91 -12.40
C ALA A 181 -5.30 -16.91 -13.86
N SER A 182 -4.02 -16.59 -14.05
CA SER A 182 -3.35 -16.64 -15.34
C SER A 182 -2.37 -17.82 -15.42
N SER A 183 -1.80 -18.03 -16.60
CA SER A 183 -0.72 -19.00 -16.82
C SER A 183 0.54 -18.73 -15.97
N TYR A 184 0.69 -17.51 -15.43
CA TYR A 184 1.90 -17.05 -14.76
C TYR A 184 1.72 -16.75 -13.28
N GLY A 185 0.52 -16.33 -12.87
CA GLY A 185 0.25 -15.81 -11.54
C GLY A 185 -1.22 -15.88 -11.19
N VAL A 186 -1.52 -15.65 -9.92
CA VAL A 186 -2.87 -15.43 -9.41
C VAL A 186 -3.01 -13.99 -8.95
N GLY A 187 -4.19 -13.42 -9.15
CA GLY A 187 -4.55 -12.06 -8.75
C GLY A 187 -5.82 -12.06 -7.92
N CYS A 188 -5.97 -11.04 -7.08
CA CYS A 188 -7.20 -10.78 -6.38
C CYS A 188 -7.36 -9.30 -6.06
N VAL A 189 -8.62 -8.89 -5.95
CA VAL A 189 -9.02 -7.57 -5.48
C VAL A 189 -10.04 -7.73 -4.36
N LEU A 190 -9.79 -7.02 -3.25
CA LEU A 190 -10.77 -6.84 -2.20
C LEU A 190 -11.46 -5.50 -2.46
N SER A 191 -12.79 -5.51 -2.53
CA SER A 191 -13.60 -4.32 -2.82
C SER A 191 -14.73 -4.16 -1.80
N HIS A 192 -15.19 -2.93 -1.61
CA HIS A 192 -16.50 -2.66 -1.02
C HIS A 192 -17.58 -2.68 -2.09
N MET A 193 -18.75 -3.20 -1.71
CA MET A 193 -20.00 -3.00 -2.44
C MET A 193 -20.79 -1.91 -1.72
N TYR A 194 -20.92 -0.74 -2.34
CA TYR A 194 -21.66 0.38 -1.77
C TYR A 194 -23.17 0.24 -1.99
N PRO A 195 -24.02 0.86 -1.16
CA PRO A 195 -25.48 0.78 -1.30
C PRO A 195 -26.02 1.29 -2.65
N ASN A 196 -25.27 2.15 -3.33
CA ASN A 196 -25.61 2.65 -4.67
C ASN A 196 -25.26 1.65 -5.80
N GLY A 197 -24.70 0.49 -5.48
CA GLY A 197 -24.25 -0.51 -6.44
C GLY A 197 -22.80 -0.36 -6.91
N ASP A 198 -22.09 0.70 -6.51
CA ASP A 198 -20.69 0.89 -6.88
C ASP A 198 -19.80 -0.16 -6.21
N GLU A 199 -18.91 -0.77 -6.98
CA GLU A 199 -17.79 -1.55 -6.45
C GLU A 199 -16.54 -0.66 -6.39
N ARG A 200 -15.93 -0.50 -5.20
CA ARG A 200 -14.68 0.25 -5.06
C ARG A 200 -13.58 -0.60 -4.43
N PRO A 201 -12.38 -0.66 -5.05
CA PRO A 201 -11.30 -1.49 -4.57
C PRO A 201 -10.69 -0.94 -3.27
N ILE A 202 -10.49 -1.78 -2.28
CA ILE A 202 -9.72 -1.49 -1.05
C ILE A 202 -8.24 -1.79 -1.28
N ALA A 203 -7.95 -2.92 -1.93
CA ALA A 203 -6.58 -3.33 -2.23
C ALA A 203 -6.53 -4.39 -3.33
N TYR A 204 -5.52 -4.28 -4.19
CA TYR A 204 -5.11 -5.33 -5.12
C TYR A 204 -4.00 -6.18 -4.50
N ALA A 205 -3.97 -7.47 -4.84
CA ALA A 205 -2.86 -8.35 -4.54
C ALA A 205 -2.66 -9.37 -5.65
N SER A 206 -1.42 -9.83 -5.80
CA SER A 206 -1.09 -10.85 -6.78
C SER A 206 0.11 -11.68 -6.31
N SER A 207 0.28 -12.85 -6.91
CA SER A 207 1.41 -13.73 -6.65
C SER A 207 1.78 -14.53 -7.89
N THR A 208 3.08 -14.67 -8.13
CA THR A 208 3.60 -15.48 -9.24
C THR A 208 3.51 -16.96 -8.89
N LEU A 209 3.05 -17.77 -9.83
CA LEU A 209 2.99 -19.22 -9.67
C LEU A 209 4.40 -19.82 -9.61
N SER A 210 4.61 -20.77 -8.70
CA SER A 210 5.80 -21.60 -8.65
C SER A 210 5.90 -22.50 -9.89
N LYS A 211 7.07 -23.11 -10.13
CA LYS A 211 7.26 -24.05 -11.25
C LYS A 211 6.24 -25.19 -11.24
N ALA A 212 5.93 -25.72 -10.06
CA ALA A 212 4.92 -26.77 -9.91
C ALA A 212 3.50 -26.25 -10.19
N GLN A 213 3.14 -25.09 -9.63
CA GLN A 213 1.81 -24.50 -9.79
C GLN A 213 1.52 -24.07 -11.24
N LYS A 214 2.55 -23.72 -12.02
CA LYS A 214 2.38 -23.44 -13.46
C LYS A 214 1.86 -24.65 -14.23
N GLY A 215 2.18 -25.86 -13.78
CA GLY A 215 1.71 -27.12 -14.36
C GLY A 215 0.28 -27.50 -13.96
N TYR A 216 -0.35 -26.78 -13.05
CA TYR A 216 -1.75 -27.02 -12.68
C TYR A 216 -2.69 -26.74 -13.85
N SER A 217 -3.80 -27.47 -13.89
CA SER A 217 -4.94 -27.18 -14.76
C SER A 217 -5.52 -25.79 -14.43
N GLN A 218 -6.29 -25.22 -15.36
CA GLN A 218 -6.88 -23.90 -15.16
C GLN A 218 -7.80 -23.85 -13.92
N ILE A 219 -8.60 -24.89 -13.72
CA ILE A 219 -9.52 -25.01 -12.57
C ILE A 219 -8.75 -25.05 -11.24
N GLU A 220 -7.64 -25.79 -11.19
CA GLU A 220 -6.78 -25.82 -10.00
C GLU A 220 -6.12 -24.47 -9.71
N LYS A 221 -5.76 -23.72 -10.76
CA LYS A 221 -5.22 -22.35 -10.62
C LYS A 221 -6.28 -21.36 -10.11
N GLU A 222 -7.52 -21.47 -10.56
CA GLU A 222 -8.65 -20.70 -10.02
C GLU A 222 -8.88 -21.01 -8.54
N GLY A 223 -8.89 -22.29 -8.16
CA GLY A 223 -8.97 -22.70 -6.75
C GLY A 223 -7.81 -22.15 -5.90
N LEU A 224 -6.60 -22.16 -6.45
CA LEU A 224 -5.43 -21.55 -5.81
C LEU A 224 -5.59 -20.03 -5.64
N ALA A 225 -6.16 -19.33 -6.62
CA ALA A 225 -6.42 -17.89 -6.54
C ALA A 225 -7.40 -17.55 -5.40
N ILE A 226 -8.44 -18.37 -5.20
CA ILE A 226 -9.38 -18.23 -4.07
C ILE A 226 -8.62 -18.36 -2.74
N ILE A 227 -7.85 -19.43 -2.55
CA ILE A 227 -7.07 -19.67 -1.32
C ILE A 227 -6.08 -18.52 -1.09
N PHE A 228 -5.40 -18.07 -2.15
CA PHE A 228 -4.48 -16.95 -2.09
C PHE A 228 -5.17 -15.67 -1.61
N GLY A 229 -6.31 -15.30 -2.22
CA GLY A 229 -7.06 -14.11 -1.84
C GLY A 229 -7.53 -14.14 -0.40
N ILE A 230 -8.09 -15.27 0.05
CA ILE A 230 -8.55 -15.44 1.45
C ILE A 230 -7.40 -15.29 2.43
N LYS A 231 -6.26 -15.96 2.18
CA LYS A 231 -5.08 -15.86 3.04
C LYS A 231 -4.51 -14.45 3.05
N ARG A 232 -4.44 -13.80 1.87
CA ARG A 232 -3.86 -12.48 1.71
C ARG A 232 -4.67 -11.41 2.44
N PHE A 233 -5.99 -11.49 2.37
CA PHE A 233 -6.91 -10.52 2.95
C PHE A 233 -7.58 -11.02 4.24
N HIS A 234 -6.99 -12.04 4.89
CA HIS A 234 -7.55 -12.66 6.09
C HIS A 234 -7.93 -11.63 7.17
N GLN A 235 -7.11 -10.61 7.39
CA GLN A 235 -7.38 -9.56 8.38
C GLN A 235 -8.67 -8.76 8.11
N TYR A 236 -9.07 -8.63 6.84
CA TYR A 236 -10.31 -7.96 6.44
C TYR A 236 -11.52 -8.91 6.45
N LEU A 237 -11.29 -10.18 6.09
CA LEU A 237 -12.33 -11.19 5.92
C LEU A 237 -12.76 -11.84 7.25
N TYR A 238 -11.83 -12.02 8.20
CA TYR A 238 -12.03 -12.85 9.38
C TYR A 238 -12.99 -12.24 10.42
N SER A 239 -13.19 -10.92 10.41
CA SER A 239 -13.98 -10.21 11.43
C SER A 239 -15.42 -9.87 11.01
N LYS A 240 -15.92 -10.40 9.89
CA LYS A 240 -17.31 -10.18 9.47
C LYS A 240 -18.16 -11.36 9.95
N LYS A 241 -19.02 -11.11 10.94
CA LYS A 241 -20.13 -12.00 11.32
C LYS A 241 -21.32 -11.76 10.40
#